data_AF-A0A1G6M7G0-F1
#
_entry.id   AF-A0A1G6M7G0-F1
#
_cell.length_a   1.000
_cell.length_b   1.000
_cell.length_c   1.000
_cell.angle_alpha   90.00
_cell.angle_beta   90.00
_cell.angle_gamma   90.00
#
_symmetry.space_group_name_H-M   'P 1'
#
loop_
_entity.id
_entity.type
_entity.pdbx_description
1 polymer ?
#
loop_
_entity_poly.entity_id
_entity_poly.type
_entity_poly.pdbx_seq_one_letter_code
_entity_poly.pdbx_strand_id
1 'polypeptide(L)' 'MDSRGLVWFRRGDLGKALADYDAAVAAQPRNAWSLYVRSIIERRTGKTAQADADRAAALAINPQVEERVKRFRIGE' A
#
# COMPACT_ATOMS: atom_id res chain seq x y z
N MET A 1 -10.06 -9.36 4.34
CA MET A 1 -8.91 -10.17 3.93
C MET A 1 -7.73 -9.23 3.70
N ASP A 2 -7.05 -8.77 4.75
CA ASP A 2 -5.95 -7.79 4.61
C ASP A 2 -4.76 -8.11 5.52
N SER A 3 -4.82 -9.23 6.23
CA SER A 3 -3.85 -9.54 7.27
C SER A 3 -2.50 -10.00 6.71
N ARG A 4 -2.43 -10.57 5.50
CA ARG A 4 -1.19 -11.18 4.98
C ARG A 4 -0.17 -10.15 4.49
N GLY A 5 -0.54 -9.28 3.55
CA GLY A 5 0.34 -8.21 3.06
C GLY A 5 0.82 -7.30 4.19
N LEU A 6 -0.05 -7.00 5.16
CA LEU A 6 0.29 -6.22 6.35
C LEU A 6 1.26 -6.96 7.29
N VAL A 7 1.09 -8.28 7.48
CA VAL A 7 2.00 -9.09 8.29
C VAL A 7 3.39 -9.13 7.66
N TRP A 8 3.51 -9.27 6.35
CA TRP A 8 4.80 -9.22 5.65
C TRP A 8 5.45 -7.85 5.77
N PHE A 9 4.67 -6.77 5.62
CA PHE A 9 5.17 -5.41 5.83
C PHE A 9 5.74 -5.22 7.24
N ARG A 10 5.01 -5.68 8.27
CA ARG A 10 5.46 -5.61 9.68
C ARG A 10 6.67 -6.49 9.98
N ARG A 11 6.84 -7.59 9.23
CA ARG A 11 8.04 -8.43 9.30
C ARG A 11 9.25 -7.83 8.57
N GLY A 12 9.07 -6.78 7.78
CA GLY A 12 10.12 -6.23 6.92
C GLY A 12 10.31 -6.98 5.61
N ASP A 13 9.50 -8.02 5.34
CA ASP A 13 9.48 -8.77 4.08
C ASP A 13 8.76 -7.95 2.99
N LEU A 14 9.36 -6.82 2.60
CA LEU A 14 8.76 -5.87 1.65
C LEU A 14 8.50 -6.51 0.28
N GLY A 15 9.31 -7.48 -0.15
CA GLY A 15 9.10 -8.19 -1.42
C GLY A 15 7.81 -9.02 -1.44
N LYS A 16 7.52 -9.75 -0.34
CA LYS A 16 6.27 -10.51 -0.21
C LYS A 16 5.08 -9.60 -0.01
N ALA A 17 5.25 -8.55 0.79
CA ALA A 17 4.22 -7.53 0.96
C ALA A 17 3.84 -6.92 -0.41
N LEU A 18 4.83 -6.53 -1.21
CA LEU A 18 4.60 -5.96 -2.53
C LEU A 18 3.84 -6.91 -3.45
N ALA A 19 4.20 -8.20 -3.49
CA ALA A 19 3.49 -9.19 -4.32
C ALA A 19 2.03 -9.37 -3.90
N ASP A 20 1.75 -9.42 -2.59
CA ASP A 20 0.38 -9.50 -2.07
C ASP A 20 -0.44 -8.25 -2.42
N TYR A 21 0.16 -7.05 -2.29
CA TYR A 21 -0.53 -5.80 -2.63
C TYR A 21 -0.67 -5.60 -4.13
N ASP A 22 0.25 -6.11 -4.95
CA ASP A 22 0.13 -6.09 -6.40
C ASP A 22 -1.05 -6.96 -6.87
N ALA A 23 -1.18 -8.17 -6.31
CA ALA A 23 -2.35 -9.01 -6.56
C ALA A 23 -3.66 -8.35 -6.07
N ALA A 24 -3.63 -7.64 -4.93
CA ALA A 24 -4.78 -6.92 -4.42
C ALA A 24 -5.20 -5.75 -5.32
N VAL A 25 -4.24 -5.00 -5.85
CA VAL A 25 -4.49 -3.92 -6.82
C VAL A 25 -4.95 -4.49 -8.17
N ALA A 26 -4.39 -5.62 -8.62
CA ALA A 26 -4.85 -6.28 -9.84
C ALA A 26 -6.31 -6.76 -9.72
N ALA A 27 -6.69 -7.29 -8.56
CA ALA A 27 -8.06 -7.71 -8.29
C ALA A 27 -9.02 -6.51 -8.12
N GLN A 28 -8.56 -5.45 -7.47
CA GLN A 28 -9.34 -4.24 -7.21
C GLN A 28 -8.52 -2.98 -7.47
N PRO A 29 -8.42 -2.54 -8.74
CA PRO A 29 -7.56 -1.42 -9.13
C PRO A 29 -8.02 -0.08 -8.58
N ARG A 30 -9.26 0.00 -8.09
CA ARG A 30 -9.84 1.18 -7.44
C ARG A 30 -9.88 1.07 -5.91
N ASN A 31 -9.12 0.16 -5.32
CA ASN A 31 -9.03 0.08 -3.86
C ASN A 31 -7.98 1.06 -3.33
N ALA A 32 -8.44 2.19 -2.79
CA ALA A 32 -7.57 3.21 -2.20
C ALA A 32 -6.61 2.62 -1.15
N TRP A 33 -7.07 1.67 -0.32
CA TRP A 33 -6.22 1.05 0.71
C TRP A 33 -5.02 0.35 0.11
N SER A 34 -5.27 -0.55 -0.84
CA SER A 34 -4.23 -1.37 -1.47
C SER A 34 -3.23 -0.51 -2.21
N LEU A 35 -3.70 0.52 -2.95
CA LEU A 35 -2.84 1.49 -3.61
C LEU A 35 -1.97 2.27 -2.62
N TYR A 36 -2.56 2.77 -1.53
CA TYR A 36 -1.81 3.55 -0.55
C TYR A 36 -0.76 2.69 0.19
N VAL A 37 -1.11 1.48 0.62
CA VAL A 37 -0.13 0.61 1.29
C VAL A 37 0.94 0.11 0.31
N ARG A 38 0.58 -0.19 -0.95
CA ARG A 38 1.56 -0.49 -2.01
C ARG A 38 2.54 0.65 -2.17
N SER A 39 2.06 1.91 -2.20
CA SER A 39 2.94 3.08 -2.30
C SER A 39 3.98 3.17 -1.17
N ILE A 40 3.60 2.81 0.06
CA ILE A 40 4.52 2.82 1.20
C ILE A 40 5.60 1.75 1.01
N ILE A 41 5.21 0.55 0.58
CA ILE A 41 6.12 -0.56 0.33
C ILE A 41 7.07 -0.20 -0.82
N GLU A 42 6.54 0.30 -1.93
CA GLU A 42 7.31 0.73 -3.09
C GLU A 42 8.35 1.77 -2.72
N ARG A 43 7.97 2.78 -1.93
CA ARG A 43 8.89 3.81 -1.44
C ARG A 43 10.02 3.21 -0.59
N ARG A 44 9.72 2.22 0.25
CA ARG A 44 10.75 1.50 1.03
C ARG A 44 11.63 0.59 0.17
N THR A 45 11.15 0.13 -0.99
CA THR A 45 11.93 -0.65 -1.97
C THR A 45 12.68 0.20 -2.99
N GLY A 46 12.66 1.54 -2.87
CA GLY A 46 13.34 2.47 -3.79
C GLY A 46 12.55 2.80 -5.07
N LYS A 47 11.31 2.33 -5.19
CA LYS A 47 10.41 2.56 -6.32
C LYS A 47 9.60 3.86 -6.15
N THR A 48 10.30 4.97 -5.91
CA THR A 48 9.67 6.25 -5.52
C THR A 48 8.68 6.79 -6.56
N ALA A 49 8.97 6.66 -7.85
CA ALA A 49 8.06 7.15 -8.90
C ALA A 49 6.72 6.38 -8.93
N GLN A 50 6.76 5.06 -8.72
CA GLN A 50 5.56 4.22 -8.67
C GLN A 50 4.76 4.50 -7.40
N ALA A 51 5.47 4.67 -6.27
CA ALA A 51 4.86 5.05 -5.01
C ALA A 51 4.09 6.38 -5.11
N ASP A 52 4.65 7.41 -5.74
CA ASP A 52 3.99 8.70 -5.87
C ASP A 52 2.70 8.60 -6.71
N ALA A 53 2.75 7.85 -7.82
CA ALA A 53 1.59 7.61 -8.67
C ALA A 53 0.47 6.88 -7.92
N ASP A 54 0.81 5.81 -7.20
CA ASP A 54 -0.17 5.04 -6.42
C ASP A 54 -0.73 5.81 -5.24
N ARG A 55 0.11 6.61 -4.57
CA ARG A 55 -0.34 7.49 -3.49
C ARG A 55 -1.32 8.53 -4.01
N ALA A 56 -1.02 9.17 -5.15
CA ALA A 56 -1.91 10.13 -5.78
C ALA A 56 -3.24 9.48 -6.19
N ALA A 57 -3.21 8.29 -6.79
CA ALA A 57 -4.40 7.54 -7.16
C ALA A 57 -5.25 7.17 -5.93
N ALA A 58 -4.61 6.71 -4.85
CA ALA A 58 -5.29 6.35 -3.61
C ALA A 58 -6.00 7.55 -2.97
N LEU A 59 -5.32 8.71 -2.90
CA LEU A 59 -5.87 9.94 -2.37
C LEU A 59 -7.00 10.51 -3.23
N ALA A 60 -6.92 10.35 -4.56
CA ALA A 60 -7.98 10.74 -5.47
C ALA A 60 -9.25 9.88 -5.30
N ILE A 61 -9.11 8.60 -4.97
CA ILE A 61 -10.24 7.70 -4.70
C ILE A 61 -10.83 7.94 -3.31
N ASN A 62 -9.96 8.01 -2.29
CA ASN A 62 -10.37 8.27 -0.92
C ASN A 62 -9.31 9.12 -0.21
N PRO A 63 -9.55 10.42 0.01
CA PRO A 63 -8.59 11.29 0.69
C PRO A 63 -8.39 10.91 2.16
N GLN A 64 -9.33 10.21 2.79
CA GLN A 64 -9.20 9.71 4.16
C GLN A 64 -8.42 8.39 4.26
N VAL A 65 -7.94 7.85 3.13
CA VAL A 65 -7.16 6.60 3.14
C VAL A 65 -5.88 6.74 3.95
N GLU A 66 -5.22 7.90 3.91
CA GLU A 66 -4.01 8.16 4.68
C GLU A 66 -4.27 8.02 6.19
N GLU A 67 -5.33 8.65 6.70
CA GLU A 67 -5.74 8.54 8.10
C GLU A 67 -6.06 7.09 8.46
N ARG A 68 -6.81 6.40 7.58
CA ARG A 68 -7.12 4.99 7.79
C ARG A 68 -5.83 4.17 7.89
N VAL A 69 -4.86 4.39 7.03
CA VAL A 69 -3.59 3.64 6.99
C VAL A 69 -2.73 3.94 8.23
N LYS A 70 -2.64 5.21 8.64
CA LYS A 70 -1.99 5.63 9.89
C LYS A 70 -2.60 4.95 11.12
N ARG A 71 -3.93 4.79 11.16
CA ARG A 71 -4.63 4.09 12.25
C ARG A 71 -4.17 2.63 12.43
N PHE A 72 -3.71 1.97 11.37
CA PHE A 72 -3.13 0.63 11.44
C PHE A 72 -1.60 0.63 11.64
N ARG A 73 -0.99 1.80 11.91
CA ARG A 73 0.46 2.03 12.06
C ARG A 73 1.26 1.56 10.85
N ILE A 74 0.76 1.89 9.67
CA ILE A 74 1.42 1.61 8.39
C ILE A 74 1.92 2.95 7.86
N GLY A 75 3.24 3.14 7.76
CA GLY A 75 3.83 4.37 7.22
C GLY A 75 4.45 5.32 8.24
N GLU A 76 4.46 4.95 9.53
CA GLU A 76 5.44 5.48 10.50
C GLU A 76 6.78 4.72 10.44
#